data_AF-A0A7C7QTW8-F1
#
_entry.id   AF-A0A7C7QTW8-F1
#
_cell.length_a   1.000
_cell.length_b   1.000
_cell.length_c   1.000
_cell.angle_alpha   90.00
_cell.angle_beta   90.00
_cell.angle_gamma   90.00
#
_symmetry.space_group_name_H-M   'P 1'
#
loop_
_entity.id
_entity.type
_entity.pdbx_description
1 polymer ?
#
loop_
_entity_poly.entity_id
_entity_poly.type
_entity_poly.pdbx_seq_one_letter_code
_entity_poly.pdbx_strand_id
1 'polypeptide(L)'
;VIWLRSILIQVVEKGTGKNAKSDLFYIGGKTGTAQKYDRKIKTYSKEKLTTFFIGFFPKSPKFTAIILVDEPKGKNIYGGKVAAPYFKELAERIASIYGLKPDKK
;
A
#
# COMPACT_ATOMS: atom_id res chain seq x y z
N VAL A 1 -13.69 -11.93 -11.26
CA VAL A 1 -13.41 -11.23 -9.98
C VAL A 1 -13.17 -9.72 -10.21
N ILE A 2 -14.16 -9.00 -10.76
CA ILE A 2 -14.05 -7.55 -11.04
C ILE A 2 -14.50 -6.73 -9.82
N TRP A 3 -15.49 -7.22 -9.08
CA TRP A 3 -16.05 -6.56 -7.90
C TRP A 3 -15.01 -6.33 -6.80
N LEU A 4 -14.15 -7.32 -6.50
CA LEU A 4 -13.12 -7.19 -5.47
C LEU A 4 -12.06 -6.12 -5.84
N ARG A 5 -11.70 -6.01 -7.13
CA ARG A 5 -10.81 -4.95 -7.61
C ARG A 5 -11.43 -3.58 -7.37
N SER A 6 -12.72 -3.43 -7.65
CA SER A 6 -13.47 -2.20 -7.39
C SER A 6 -13.44 -1.83 -5.90
N ILE A 7 -13.67 -2.80 -5.00
CA ILE A 7 -13.61 -2.57 -3.56
C ILE A 7 -12.21 -2.14 -3.11
N LEU A 8 -11.16 -2.81 -3.59
CA LEU A 8 -9.78 -2.47 -3.23
C LEU A 8 -9.35 -1.10 -3.78
N ILE A 9 -9.87 -0.69 -4.95
CA ILE A 9 -9.70 0.68 -5.46
C ILE A 9 -10.42 1.67 -4.52
N GLN A 10 -11.63 1.36 -4.05
CA GLN A 10 -12.33 2.24 -3.11
C GLN A 10 -11.62 2.39 -1.76
N VAL A 11 -10.87 1.39 -1.29
CA VAL A 11 -10.01 1.52 -0.10
C VAL A 11 -8.98 2.63 -0.26
N VAL A 12 -8.48 2.83 -1.48
CA VAL A 12 -7.52 3.89 -1.81
C VAL A 12 -8.24 5.21 -2.13
N GLU A 13 -9.32 5.19 -2.90
CA GLU A 13 -10.02 6.42 -3.28
C GLU A 13 -10.74 7.12 -2.13
N LYS A 14 -11.29 6.34 -1.19
CA LYS A 14 -12.20 6.82 -0.14
C LYS A 14 -11.87 6.28 1.25
N GLY A 15 -10.98 5.31 1.35
CA GLY A 15 -10.73 4.56 2.58
C GLY A 15 -9.40 4.84 3.25
N THR A 16 -8.91 3.83 3.97
CA THR A 16 -7.68 3.89 4.79
C THR A 16 -6.41 3.95 3.95
N GLY A 17 -6.46 3.60 2.66
CA GLY A 17 -5.33 3.56 1.75
C GLY A 17 -5.05 4.88 1.01
N LYS A 18 -5.72 5.98 1.37
CA LYS A 18 -5.74 7.25 0.61
C LYS A 18 -4.39 7.84 0.22
N ASN A 19 -3.33 7.59 0.99
CA ASN A 19 -2.02 8.11 0.65
C ASN A 19 -1.35 7.36 -0.51
N ALA A 20 -1.89 6.21 -0.93
CA ALA A 20 -1.47 5.53 -2.17
C ALA A 20 -2.21 6.07 -3.41
N LYS A 21 -3.10 7.07 -3.27
CA LYS A 21 -3.87 7.60 -4.40
C LYS A 21 -2.96 8.35 -5.38
N SER A 22 -2.96 7.88 -6.63
CA SER A 22 -2.39 8.59 -7.77
C SER A 22 -3.48 9.37 -8.50
N ASP A 23 -3.13 10.50 -9.12
CA ASP A 23 -4.01 11.25 -10.01
C ASP A 23 -4.00 10.66 -11.44
N LEU A 24 -2.98 9.87 -11.79
CA LEU A 24 -2.80 9.28 -13.11
C LEU A 24 -3.40 7.88 -13.21
N PHE A 25 -3.32 7.08 -12.14
CA PHE A 25 -3.72 5.68 -12.15
C PHE A 25 -4.68 5.28 -11.04
N TYR A 26 -5.60 4.38 -11.35
CA TYR A 26 -6.33 3.64 -10.34
C TYR A 26 -5.39 2.65 -9.65
N ILE A 27 -5.22 2.86 -8.34
CA ILE A 27 -4.49 1.97 -7.46
C ILE A 27 -5.50 1.28 -6.55
N GLY A 28 -5.47 -0.05 -6.53
CA GLY A 28 -6.23 -0.85 -5.58
C GLY A 28 -5.29 -1.52 -4.60
N GLY A 29 -5.63 -1.52 -3.31
CA GLY A 29 -4.74 -2.12 -2.32
C GLY A 29 -5.26 -2.10 -0.91
N LYS A 30 -4.45 -2.63 0.00
CA LYS A 30 -4.76 -2.70 1.43
C LYS A 30 -3.53 -2.38 2.26
N THR A 31 -3.79 -1.74 3.39
CA THR A 31 -2.80 -1.43 4.42
C THR A 31 -2.83 -2.49 5.51
N GLY A 32 -1.67 -2.81 6.07
CA GLY A 32 -1.56 -3.65 7.26
C GLY A 32 -0.48 -3.17 8.20
N THR A 33 -0.65 -3.48 9.47
CA THR A 33 0.33 -3.25 10.52
C THR A 33 0.26 -4.45 11.46
N ALA A 34 1.38 -5.13 11.64
CA ALA A 34 1.46 -6.37 12.40
C ALA A 34 2.57 -6.26 13.46
N GLN A 35 2.24 -6.56 14.72
CA GLN A 35 3.23 -6.64 15.78
C GLN A 35 4.14 -7.86 15.56
N LYS A 36 5.43 -7.70 15.81
CA LYS A 36 6.39 -8.81 15.73
C LYS A 36 6.29 -9.68 16.97
N TYR A 37 6.42 -11.00 16.80
CA TYR A 37 6.56 -11.91 17.93
C TYR A 37 7.95 -11.76 18.57
N ASP A 38 8.00 -11.50 19.88
CA ASP A 38 9.24 -11.42 20.64
C ASP A 38 9.48 -12.73 21.39
N ARG A 39 10.53 -13.45 20.95
CA ARG A 39 10.92 -14.75 21.52
C ARG A 39 11.41 -14.65 22.97
N LYS A 40 11.93 -13.51 23.41
CA LYS A 40 12.46 -13.33 24.78
C LYS A 40 11.33 -13.24 25.80
N ILE A 41 10.29 -12.48 25.49
CA ILE A 41 9.11 -12.30 26.37
C ILE A 41 7.95 -13.25 26.03
N LYS A 42 8.12 -14.12 25.02
CA LYS A 42 7.14 -15.11 24.54
C LYS A 42 5.76 -14.51 24.18
N THR A 43 5.73 -13.27 23.73
CA THR A 43 4.50 -12.56 23.34
C THR A 43 4.77 -11.56 22.21
N TYR A 44 3.73 -10.91 21.67
CA TYR A 44 3.90 -9.86 20.67
C TYR A 44 4.56 -8.61 21.28
N SER A 45 5.51 -8.03 20.56
CA SER A 45 6.17 -6.79 20.96
C SER A 45 5.17 -5.63 20.95
N LYS A 46 5.25 -4.79 21.99
CA LYS A 46 4.49 -3.53 22.05
C LYS A 46 5.12 -2.41 21.21
N GLU A 47 6.38 -2.58 20.81
CA GLU A 47 7.17 -1.56 20.10
C GLU A 47 7.54 -1.98 18.68
N LYS A 48 7.92 -3.26 18.50
CA LYS A 48 8.35 -3.77 17.20
C LYS A 48 7.16 -4.20 16.39
N LEU A 49 7.00 -3.56 15.23
CA LEU A 49 5.99 -3.90 14.27
C LEU A 49 6.53 -3.82 12.85
N THR A 50 5.81 -4.45 11.94
CA THR A 50 6.01 -4.33 10.50
C THR A 50 4.76 -3.69 9.92
N THR A 51 4.95 -2.72 9.03
CA THR A 51 3.86 -1.96 8.42
C THR A 51 3.98 -2.07 6.91
N PHE A 52 2.86 -2.23 6.22
CA PHE A 52 2.89 -2.50 4.79
C PHE A 52 1.69 -1.97 4.03
N PHE A 53 1.90 -1.80 2.74
CA PHE A 53 0.86 -1.59 1.74
C PHE A 53 1.07 -2.59 0.60
N ILE A 54 0.06 -3.40 0.33
CA ILE A 54 0.03 -4.32 -0.81
C ILE A 54 -1.04 -3.87 -1.78
N GLY A 55 -0.72 -3.85 -3.08
CA GLY A 55 -1.66 -3.35 -4.07
C GLY A 55 -1.30 -3.68 -5.49
N PHE A 56 -2.14 -3.20 -6.39
CA PHE A 56 -2.02 -3.36 -7.83
C PHE A 56 -2.33 -2.05 -8.56
N PHE A 57 -1.83 -1.95 -9.78
CA PHE A 57 -2.15 -0.89 -10.74
C PHE A 57 -1.90 -1.38 -12.18
N PRO A 58 -2.52 -0.79 -13.21
CA PRO A 58 -3.69 0.10 -13.17
C PRO A 58 -5.00 -0.65 -12.86
N LYS A 59 -6.19 -0.07 -13.10
CA LYS A 59 -7.51 -0.70 -12.84
C LYS A 59 -7.67 -2.08 -13.48
N SER A 60 -7.16 -2.22 -14.71
CA SER A 60 -6.89 -3.53 -15.32
C SER A 60 -5.47 -3.94 -14.91
N PRO A 61 -5.30 -4.76 -13.86
CA PRO A 61 -4.02 -4.88 -13.18
C PRO A 61 -2.95 -5.46 -14.10
N LYS A 62 -1.84 -4.73 -14.23
CA LYS A 62 -0.62 -5.21 -14.92
C LYS A 62 0.51 -5.49 -13.93
N PHE A 63 0.49 -4.80 -12.80
CA PHE A 63 1.51 -4.89 -11.76
C PHE A 63 0.86 -5.13 -10.41
N THR A 64 1.53 -5.93 -9.57
CA THR A 64 1.23 -6.10 -8.14
C THR A 64 2.53 -5.94 -7.38
N ALA A 65 2.50 -5.22 -6.28
CA ALA A 65 3.69 -5.00 -5.44
C ALA A 65 3.29 -4.91 -3.97
N ILE A 66 4.30 -5.02 -3.12
CA ILE A 66 4.19 -4.76 -1.69
C ILE A 66 5.31 -3.82 -1.27
N ILE A 67 4.96 -2.79 -0.52
CA ILE A 67 5.92 -1.98 0.24
C ILE A 67 5.82 -2.43 1.69
N LEU A 68 6.94 -2.90 2.23
CA LEU A 68 7.07 -3.33 3.62
C LEU A 68 8.12 -2.45 4.29
N VAL A 69 7.74 -1.86 5.42
CA VAL A 69 8.64 -1.07 6.24
C VAL A 69 8.76 -1.73 7.60
N ASP A 70 9.99 -2.06 7.94
CA ASP A 70 10.32 -2.79 9.15
C ASP A 70 10.67 -1.83 10.29
N GLU A 71 10.04 -2.01 11.45
CA GLU A 71 10.23 -1.19 12.66
C GLU A 71 10.27 0.33 12.39
N PRO A 72 9.26 0.89 11.68
CA PRO A 72 9.16 2.33 11.45
C PRO A 72 9.16 3.10 12.77
N LYS A 73 9.88 4.23 12.81
CA LYS A 73 9.97 5.11 13.98
C LYS A 73 9.07 6.35 13.83
N GLY A 74 8.55 6.86 14.94
CA GLY A 74 7.77 8.11 15.00
C GLY A 74 6.31 7.91 15.45
N LYS A 75 5.51 8.99 15.41
CA LYS A 75 4.15 9.02 16.00
C LYS A 75 3.05 8.38 15.11
N ASN A 76 3.35 7.99 13.87
CA ASN A 76 2.35 7.63 12.86
C ASN A 76 2.78 6.44 11.99
N ILE A 77 2.99 5.28 12.63
CA ILE A 77 3.63 4.09 12.05
C ILE A 77 2.69 3.14 11.27
N TYR A 78 1.44 3.56 11.02
CA TYR A 78 0.44 2.75 10.31
C TYR A 78 0.74 2.64 8.81
N GLY A 79 0.36 1.50 8.20
CA GLY A 79 0.74 1.19 6.81
C GLY A 79 0.18 2.17 5.79
N GLY A 80 -1.01 2.73 6.07
CA GLY A 80 -1.62 3.78 5.26
C GLY A 80 -0.88 5.12 5.30
N LYS A 81 -0.06 5.39 6.33
CA LYS A 81 0.75 6.61 6.42
C LYS A 81 2.18 6.38 5.95
N VAL A 82 2.76 5.24 6.33
CA VAL A 82 4.17 4.94 6.05
C VAL A 82 4.34 4.33 4.65
N ALA A 83 3.70 3.19 4.37
CA ALA A 83 4.01 2.39 3.18
C ALA A 83 3.20 2.81 1.93
N ALA A 84 1.96 3.27 2.13
CA ALA A 84 1.06 3.68 1.05
C ALA A 84 1.62 4.76 0.09
N PRO A 85 2.23 5.88 0.54
CA PRO A 85 2.75 6.90 -0.37
C PRO A 85 3.90 6.39 -1.26
N TYR A 86 4.75 5.49 -0.75
CA TYR A 86 5.79 4.85 -1.56
C TYR A 86 5.22 3.93 -2.63
N PHE A 87 4.04 3.32 -2.40
CA PHE A 87 3.38 2.55 -3.44
C PHE A 87 2.92 3.46 -4.59
N LYS A 88 2.39 4.66 -4.30
CA LYS A 88 2.05 5.65 -5.33
C LYS A 88 3.28 6.00 -6.18
N GLU A 89 4.39 6.35 -5.53
CA GLU A 89 5.64 6.73 -6.21
C GLU A 89 6.16 5.58 -7.08
N LEU A 90 6.17 4.35 -6.55
CA LEU A 90 6.56 3.16 -7.28
C LEU A 90 5.68 2.96 -8.53
N ALA A 91 4.35 3.10 -8.38
CA ALA A 91 3.41 2.92 -9.46
C ALA A 91 3.61 3.94 -10.58
N GLU A 92 3.78 5.22 -10.23
CA GLU A 92 4.03 6.31 -11.19
C GLU A 92 5.38 6.15 -11.90
N ARG A 93 6.42 5.72 -11.18
CA ARG A 93 7.74 5.46 -11.75
C ARG A 93 7.74 4.27 -12.70
N ILE A 94 7.13 3.15 -12.33
CA ILE A 94 6.97 1.98 -13.21
C ILE A 94 6.14 2.38 -14.44
N ALA A 95 5.05 3.12 -14.25
CA ALA A 95 4.22 3.57 -15.37
C ALA A 95 5.01 4.42 -16.37
N SER A 96 5.87 5.32 -15.88
CA SER A 96 6.76 6.13 -16.72
C SER A 96 7.75 5.26 -17.51
N ILE A 97 8.43 4.32 -16.84
CA ILE A 97 9.41 3.42 -17.48
C ILE A 97 8.77 2.55 -18.57
N TYR A 98 7.57 2.03 -18.32
CA TYR A 98 6.86 1.13 -19.24
C TYR A 98 5.93 1.86 -20.23
N GLY A 99 5.92 3.20 -20.23
CA GLY A 99 5.07 4.00 -21.14
C GLY A 99 3.57 3.71 -20.98
N LEU A 100 3.11 3.46 -19.76
CA LEU A 100 1.68 3.19 -19.51
C LEU A 100 0.86 4.47 -19.69
N LYS A 101 -0.25 4.36 -20.42
CA LYS A 101 -1.23 5.44 -20.51
C LYS A 101 -2.02 5.55 -19.19
N PRO A 102 -2.20 6.75 -18.61
CA PRO A 102 -3.08 6.99 -17.47
C PRO A 102 -4.45 6.36 -17.68
N ASP A 103 -5.01 5.75 -16.62
CA ASP A 103 -6.35 5.17 -16.63
C ASP A 103 -7.33 5.93 -15.72
N LYS A 104 -6.86 7.02 -15.10
CA LYS A 104 -7.68 8.10 -14.56
C LYS A 104 -7.72 9.26 -15.54
N LYS A 105 -8.88 9.91 -15.61
CA LYS A 105 -9.10 11.16 -16.32
C LYS A 105 -8.85 12.32 -15.37
#